data_AF-A0A174HHV1-F1
#
_entry.id   AF-A0A174HHV1-F1
#
_cell.length_a   1.000
_cell.length_b   1.000
_cell.length_c   1.000
_cell.angle_alpha   90.00
_cell.angle_beta   90.00
_cell.angle_gamma   90.00
#
_symmetry.space_group_name_H-M   'P 1'
#
loop_
_entity.id
_entity.type
_entity.pdbx_description
1 polymer ?
#
loop_
_entity_poly.entity_id
_entity_poly.type
_entity_poly.pdbx_seq_one_letter_code
_entity_poly.pdbx_strand_id
1 'polypeptide(L)'
;MIKKEDKPEFIRQIMELFEDFLDEYRIKIPQKEGVDDYDPDTPANLCGKAYDDLAEHLQTFFRSWGVIKDERPQIEYLFTLSLNGVKCNGTISVKVEDPDEAYRKAQNLAETELYISFPSLNIPYDVEPVEEEGYPLYSIISELLPFSTEQKVVSTSDKADADALFEKACRDNSAVKLTVQTSSKASPAILKKWSL
;
A
#
# COMPACT_ATOMS: atom_id res chain seq x y z
N MET A 1 9.85 -16.70 -2.95
CA MET A 1 8.70 -15.78 -2.90
C MET A 1 7.52 -16.56 -2.34
N ILE A 2 6.99 -16.14 -1.20
CA ILE A 2 6.03 -16.91 -0.42
C ILE A 2 4.62 -16.68 -0.97
N LYS A 3 3.80 -17.73 -1.05
CA LYS A 3 2.41 -17.61 -1.51
C LYS A 3 1.56 -16.91 -0.46
N LYS A 4 0.45 -16.30 -0.89
CA LYS A 4 -0.48 -15.56 -0.01
C LYS A 4 -0.93 -16.37 1.21
N GLU A 5 -1.30 -17.62 0.97
CA GLU A 5 -1.77 -18.58 1.96
C GLU A 5 -0.72 -18.95 3.02
N ASP A 6 0.57 -18.89 2.65
CA ASP A 6 1.69 -19.25 3.51
C ASP A 6 2.27 -18.05 4.28
N LYS A 7 1.82 -16.82 3.99
CA LYS A 7 2.28 -15.58 4.65
C LYS A 7 2.10 -15.58 6.18
N PRO A 8 0.92 -15.89 6.75
CA PRO A 8 0.75 -15.88 8.19
C PRO A 8 1.61 -16.93 8.88
N GLU A 9 1.75 -18.10 8.27
CA GLU A 9 2.57 -19.21 8.77
C GLU A 9 4.07 -18.86 8.75
N PHE A 10 4.54 -18.20 7.68
CA PHE A 10 5.92 -17.72 7.61
C PHE A 10 6.24 -16.68 8.68
N ILE A 11 5.35 -15.70 8.89
CA ILE A 11 5.54 -14.70 9.95
C ILE A 11 5.55 -15.39 11.32
N ARG A 12 4.66 -16.36 11.55
CA ARG A 12 4.62 -17.15 12.79
C ARG A 12 5.95 -17.86 13.06
N GLN A 13 6.54 -18.52 12.06
CA GLN A 13 7.84 -19.20 12.20
C GLN A 13 9.00 -18.24 12.51
N ILE A 14 9.00 -17.05 11.90
CA ILE A 14 9.99 -16.01 12.22
C ILE A 14 9.79 -15.50 13.65
N MET A 15 8.54 -15.31 14.09
CA MET A 15 8.23 -14.90 15.46
C MET A 15 8.69 -15.94 16.48
N GLU A 16 8.45 -17.23 16.24
CA GLU A 16 8.95 -18.33 17.08
C GLU A 16 10.49 -18.30 17.20
N LEU A 17 11.21 -18.03 16.10
CA LEU A 17 12.67 -17.87 16.14
C LEU A 17 13.11 -16.66 16.98
N PHE A 18 12.35 -15.55 16.93
CA PHE A 18 12.63 -14.38 17.77
C PHE A 18 12.37 -14.69 19.25
N GLU A 19 11.31 -15.43 19.59
CA GLU A 19 11.02 -15.87 20.96
C GLU A 19 12.11 -16.81 21.49
N ASP A 20 12.52 -17.81 20.70
CA ASP A 20 13.63 -18.71 21.04
C ASP A 20 14.93 -17.93 21.31
N PHE A 21 15.23 -16.91 20.49
CA PHE A 21 16.39 -16.05 20.68
C PHE A 21 16.27 -15.23 21.99
N LEU A 22 15.10 -14.66 22.27
CA LEU A 22 14.89 -13.90 23.50
C LEU A 22 15.07 -14.79 24.74
N ASP A 23 14.58 -16.03 24.69
CA ASP A 23 14.75 -17.01 25.75
C ASP A 23 16.21 -17.45 25.93
N GLU A 24 16.93 -17.72 24.85
CA GLU A 24 18.35 -18.10 24.89
C GLU A 24 19.22 -17.03 25.59
N TYR A 25 18.93 -15.76 25.31
CA TYR A 25 19.65 -14.63 25.90
C TYR A 25 19.03 -14.10 27.20
N ARG A 26 17.96 -14.75 27.70
CA ARG A 26 17.20 -14.35 28.90
C ARG A 26 16.71 -12.90 28.85
N ILE A 27 16.36 -12.41 27.66
CA ILE A 27 15.83 -11.07 27.43
C ILE A 27 14.31 -11.13 27.59
N LYS A 28 13.79 -10.54 28.67
CA LYS A 28 12.33 -10.46 28.91
C LYS A 28 11.75 -9.16 28.40
N ILE A 29 10.69 -9.25 27.59
CA ILE A 29 9.91 -8.09 27.16
C ILE A 29 8.80 -7.86 28.19
N PRO A 30 8.71 -6.66 28.81
CA PRO A 30 7.73 -6.40 29.85
C PRO A 30 6.31 -6.47 29.28
N GLN A 31 5.51 -7.42 29.77
CA GLN A 31 4.09 -7.54 29.42
C GLN A 31 3.26 -6.63 30.35
N LYS A 32 3.02 -5.39 29.92
CA LYS A 32 2.26 -4.32 30.61
C LYS A 32 2.86 -3.80 31.93
N GLU A 33 2.69 -2.50 32.16
CA GLU A 33 2.95 -1.86 33.46
C GLU A 33 2.05 -2.49 34.54
N GLY A 34 2.65 -3.02 35.61
CA GLY A 34 1.97 -3.35 36.86
C GLY A 34 1.82 -4.84 37.22
N VAL A 35 2.47 -5.77 36.52
CA VAL A 35 2.54 -7.19 36.93
C VAL A 35 3.99 -7.54 37.28
N ASP A 36 4.33 -7.38 38.56
CA ASP A 36 5.62 -7.75 39.17
C ASP A 36 5.64 -9.23 39.62
N ASP A 37 5.11 -10.16 38.82
CA ASP A 37 5.31 -11.59 39.12
C ASP A 37 6.52 -12.09 38.34
N TYR A 38 7.68 -11.89 38.97
CA TYR A 38 9.00 -12.13 38.40
C TYR A 38 9.36 -13.62 38.54
N ASP A 39 8.68 -14.48 37.80
CA ASP A 39 9.05 -15.89 37.72
C ASP A 39 10.20 -16.09 36.70
N PRO A 40 11.42 -16.45 37.14
CA PRO A 40 12.56 -16.68 36.25
C PRO A 40 12.34 -17.85 35.27
N ASP A 41 11.39 -18.75 35.53
CA ASP A 41 11.10 -19.92 34.69
C ASP A 41 10.04 -19.66 33.62
N THR A 42 9.44 -18.46 33.57
CA THR A 42 8.46 -18.11 32.52
C THR A 42 9.17 -17.70 31.22
N PRO A 43 8.86 -18.36 30.07
CA PRO A 43 9.45 -18.05 28.76
C PRO A 43 9.05 -16.66 28.23
N ALA A 44 9.91 -16.07 27.42
CA ALA A 44 9.76 -14.79 26.75
C ALA A 44 8.76 -14.90 25.61
N ASN A 45 7.47 -14.85 25.94
CA ASN A 45 6.40 -14.86 24.96
C ASN A 45 6.09 -13.43 24.47
N LEU A 46 6.07 -13.20 23.16
CA LEU A 46 5.58 -11.94 22.59
C LEU A 46 4.04 -11.99 22.58
N CYS A 47 3.39 -11.17 23.41
CA CYS A 47 1.93 -11.17 23.50
C CYS A 47 1.29 -9.80 23.26
N GLY A 48 0.06 -9.82 22.75
CA GLY A 48 -0.76 -8.63 22.54
C GLY A 48 -0.11 -7.64 21.57
N LYS A 49 -0.16 -6.34 21.89
CA LYS A 49 0.29 -5.27 20.98
C LYS A 49 1.75 -5.39 20.54
N ALA A 50 2.64 -5.90 21.39
CA ALA A 50 4.04 -6.08 21.02
C ALA A 50 4.22 -7.13 19.92
N TYR A 51 3.38 -8.17 19.92
CA TYR A 51 3.31 -9.15 18.85
C TYR A 51 2.76 -8.53 17.57
N ASP A 52 1.65 -7.81 17.67
CA ASP A 52 0.99 -7.18 16.52
C ASP A 52 1.92 -6.18 15.82
N ASP A 53 2.58 -5.30 16.60
CA ASP A 53 3.51 -4.29 16.10
C ASP A 53 4.75 -4.93 15.43
N LEU A 54 5.31 -5.99 16.03
CA LEU A 54 6.46 -6.69 15.46
C LEU A 54 6.08 -7.46 14.18
N ALA A 55 4.93 -8.12 14.18
CA ALA A 55 4.41 -8.81 13.01
C ALA A 55 4.16 -7.84 11.84
N GLU A 56 3.65 -6.64 12.11
CA GLU A 56 3.48 -5.58 11.10
C GLU A 56 4.82 -5.07 10.55
N HIS A 57 5.80 -4.82 11.43
CA HIS A 57 7.14 -4.42 11.02
C HIS A 57 7.83 -5.50 10.18
N LEU A 58 7.77 -6.77 10.60
CA LEU A 58 8.34 -7.90 9.84
C LEU A 58 7.68 -8.04 8.48
N GLN A 59 6.35 -7.91 8.40
CA GLN A 59 5.67 -7.91 7.11
C GLN A 59 6.15 -6.77 6.21
N THR A 60 6.29 -5.56 6.74
CA THR A 60 6.79 -4.40 6.00
C THR A 60 8.23 -4.62 5.51
N PHE A 61 9.08 -5.19 6.37
CA PHE A 61 10.46 -5.54 6.05
C PHE A 61 10.54 -6.59 4.93
N PHE A 62 9.83 -7.71 5.08
CA PHE A 62 9.85 -8.80 4.08
C PHE A 62 9.18 -8.44 2.77
N ARG A 63 8.23 -7.49 2.75
CA ARG A 63 7.71 -6.88 1.52
C ARG A 63 8.78 -6.03 0.83
N SER A 64 9.46 -5.16 1.59
CA SER A 64 10.55 -4.31 1.08
C SER A 64 11.69 -5.14 0.47
N TRP A 65 11.93 -6.34 1.02
CA TRP A 65 12.92 -7.30 0.52
C TRP A 65 12.42 -8.22 -0.62
N GLY A 66 11.14 -8.13 -1.00
CA GLY A 66 10.55 -8.97 -2.06
C GLY A 66 10.36 -10.44 -1.69
N VAL A 67 10.48 -10.79 -0.41
CA VAL A 67 10.26 -12.17 0.10
C VAL A 67 8.77 -12.50 0.07
N ILE A 68 7.95 -11.54 0.51
CA ILE A 68 6.50 -11.57 0.49
C ILE A 68 6.03 -10.82 -0.76
N LYS A 69 5.14 -11.42 -1.56
CA LYS A 69 4.50 -10.71 -2.67
C LYS A 69 3.75 -9.52 -2.12
N ASP A 70 4.05 -8.32 -2.61
CA ASP A 70 3.14 -7.22 -2.41
C ASP A 70 1.90 -7.43 -3.29
N GLU A 71 0.75 -7.43 -2.63
CA GLU A 71 -0.56 -7.62 -3.26
C GLU A 71 -1.34 -6.32 -3.27
N ARG A 72 -0.74 -5.24 -2.75
CA ARG A 72 -1.34 -3.93 -2.84
C ARG A 72 -1.49 -3.56 -4.31
N PRO A 73 -2.60 -2.89 -4.63
CA PRO A 73 -2.87 -2.51 -5.99
C PRO A 73 -1.85 -1.49 -6.47
N GLN A 74 -1.29 -1.72 -7.67
CA GLN A 74 -0.49 -0.70 -8.32
C GLN A 74 -1.43 0.35 -8.91
N ILE A 75 -1.33 1.56 -8.36
CA ILE A 75 -2.06 2.74 -8.77
C ILE A 75 -1.17 3.54 -9.71
N GLU A 76 -1.72 3.98 -10.84
CA GLU A 76 -1.03 4.87 -11.76
C GLU A 76 -1.10 6.30 -11.23
N TYR A 77 0.05 6.94 -11.08
CA TYR A 77 0.20 8.34 -10.72
C TYR A 77 0.87 9.08 -11.87
N LEU A 78 0.33 10.26 -12.19
CA LEU A 78 0.86 11.12 -13.24
C LEU A 78 1.53 12.34 -12.63
N PHE A 79 2.68 12.70 -13.18
CA PHE A 79 3.47 13.85 -12.74
C PHE A 79 3.81 14.76 -13.91
N THR A 80 3.87 16.06 -13.63
CA THR A 80 4.32 17.10 -14.56
C THR A 80 5.78 17.40 -14.26
N LEU A 81 6.61 17.43 -15.30
CA LEU A 81 8.03 17.83 -15.19
C LEU A 81 8.17 19.32 -15.49
N SER A 82 8.92 20.03 -14.65
CA SER A 82 9.34 21.40 -14.91
C SER A 82 10.85 21.44 -15.06
N LEU A 83 11.36 22.08 -16.11
CA LEU A 83 12.80 22.30 -16.32
C LEU A 83 13.08 23.80 -16.26
N ASN A 84 14.02 24.22 -15.40
CA ASN A 84 14.30 25.64 -15.14
C ASN A 84 13.04 26.45 -14.78
N GLY A 85 12.10 25.83 -14.05
CA GLY A 85 10.83 26.45 -13.68
C GLY A 85 9.79 26.55 -14.81
N VAL A 86 10.08 26.02 -16.00
CA VAL A 86 9.13 25.97 -17.13
C VAL A 86 8.49 24.60 -17.17
N LYS A 87 7.15 24.55 -17.03
CA LYS A 87 6.37 23.31 -17.14
C LYS A 87 6.47 22.74 -18.55
N CYS A 88 6.94 21.50 -18.66
CA CYS A 88 7.05 20.77 -19.91
C CYS A 88 5.68 20.23 -20.34
N ASN A 89 5.48 20.11 -21.66
CA ASN A 89 4.29 19.47 -22.19
C ASN A 89 4.46 17.95 -22.17
N GLY A 90 3.71 17.26 -21.32
CA GLY A 90 3.79 15.80 -21.15
C GLY A 90 3.62 15.40 -19.68
N THR A 91 3.52 14.09 -19.45
CA THR A 91 3.38 13.53 -18.10
C THR A 91 4.28 12.33 -17.91
N ILE A 92 4.93 12.24 -16.76
CA ILE A 92 5.60 11.03 -16.29
C ILE A 92 4.54 10.14 -15.65
N SER A 93 4.41 8.89 -16.11
CA SER A 93 3.51 7.89 -15.51
C SER A 93 4.32 6.91 -14.67
N VAL A 94 3.87 6.70 -13.42
CA VAL A 94 4.46 5.77 -12.48
C VAL A 94 3.36 4.87 -11.90
N LYS A 95 3.58 3.55 -11.88
CA LYS A 95 2.66 2.58 -11.28
C LYS A 95 3.24 2.00 -10.00
N VAL A 96 2.67 2.37 -8.87
CA VAL A 96 3.10 1.96 -7.52
C VAL A 96 1.94 1.95 -6.54
N GLU A 97 2.19 1.50 -5.32
CA GLU A 97 1.15 1.29 -4.32
C GLU A 97 0.82 2.55 -3.54
N ASP A 98 1.84 3.36 -3.24
CA ASP A 98 1.73 4.56 -2.42
C ASP A 98 2.23 5.82 -3.15
N PRO A 99 1.66 7.00 -2.82
CA PRO A 99 1.99 8.24 -3.50
C PRO A 99 3.43 8.71 -3.24
N ASP A 100 4.02 8.38 -2.08
CA ASP A 100 5.37 8.82 -1.72
C ASP A 100 6.43 8.08 -2.56
N GLU A 101 6.25 6.76 -2.73
CA GLU A 101 7.04 5.96 -3.66
C GLU A 101 6.86 6.43 -5.10
N ALA A 102 5.64 6.84 -5.46
CA ALA A 102 5.34 7.34 -6.81
C ALA A 102 6.17 8.59 -7.11
N TYR A 103 6.16 9.54 -6.17
CA TYR A 103 6.91 10.77 -6.24
C TYR A 103 8.42 10.50 -6.35
N ARG A 104 8.96 9.65 -5.45
CA ARG A 104 10.37 9.27 -5.47
C ARG A 104 10.79 8.62 -6.79
N LYS A 105 9.98 7.71 -7.33
CA LYS A 105 10.27 7.06 -8.63
C LYS A 105 10.20 8.05 -9.79
N ALA A 106 9.23 8.98 -9.78
CA ALA A 106 9.13 10.02 -10.80
C ALA A 106 10.35 10.94 -10.78
N GLN A 107 10.83 11.34 -9.60
CA GLN A 107 12.05 12.12 -9.45
C GLN A 107 13.29 11.38 -9.96
N ASN A 108 13.49 10.12 -9.53
CA ASN A 108 14.63 9.31 -9.98
C ASN A 108 14.61 9.10 -11.51
N LEU A 109 13.42 8.93 -12.09
CA LEU A 109 13.28 8.79 -13.54
C LEU A 109 13.66 10.10 -14.26
N ALA A 110 13.15 11.23 -13.78
CA ALA A 110 13.50 12.55 -14.32
C ALA A 110 15.02 12.79 -14.26
N GLU A 111 15.64 12.52 -13.10
CA GLU A 111 17.09 12.65 -12.91
C GLU A 111 17.88 11.78 -13.88
N THR A 112 17.51 10.51 -13.97
CA THR A 112 18.20 9.52 -14.81
C THR A 112 18.12 9.90 -16.29
N GLU A 113 16.93 10.22 -16.79
CA GLU A 113 16.72 10.57 -18.19
C GLU A 113 17.38 11.90 -18.57
N LEU A 114 17.37 12.89 -17.66
CA LEU A 114 18.09 14.15 -17.86
C LEU A 114 19.59 13.94 -17.90
N TYR A 115 20.14 13.14 -16.99
CA TYR A 115 21.56 12.83 -16.96
C TYR A 115 22.02 12.07 -18.22
N ILE A 116 21.23 11.09 -18.69
CA ILE A 116 21.53 10.35 -19.93
C ILE A 116 21.49 11.28 -21.14
N SER A 117 20.47 12.13 -21.23
CA SER A 117 20.25 13.01 -22.39
C SER A 117 21.23 14.19 -22.41
N PHE A 118 21.58 14.71 -21.24
CA PHE A 118 22.40 15.92 -21.08
C PHE A 118 23.47 15.73 -19.98
N PRO A 119 24.44 14.83 -20.17
CA PRO A 119 25.39 14.44 -19.11
C PRO A 119 26.31 15.58 -18.63
N SER A 120 26.43 16.64 -19.41
CA SER A 120 27.28 17.80 -19.10
C SER A 120 26.50 19.01 -18.59
N LEU A 121 25.16 18.93 -18.55
CA LEU A 121 24.31 20.03 -18.10
C LEU A 121 23.70 19.69 -16.74
N ASN A 122 23.91 20.56 -15.76
CA ASN A 122 23.15 20.53 -14.53
C ASN A 122 21.87 21.35 -14.75
N ILE A 123 20.77 20.68 -15.11
CA ILE A 123 19.48 21.31 -15.38
C ILE A 123 18.63 21.22 -14.12
N PRO A 124 18.31 22.34 -13.45
CA PRO A 124 17.29 22.37 -12.41
C PRO A 124 15.98 21.78 -12.92
N TYR A 125 15.47 20.77 -12.22
CA TYR A 125 14.19 20.15 -12.53
C TYR A 125 13.32 20.05 -11.28
N ASP A 126 12.01 20.02 -11.50
CA ASP A 126 11.02 19.77 -10.47
C ASP A 126 9.93 18.84 -11.01
N VAL A 127 9.34 18.05 -10.13
CA VAL A 127 8.30 17.07 -10.45
C VAL A 127 7.12 17.35 -9.54
N GLU A 128 5.96 17.62 -10.12
CA GLU A 128 4.72 17.90 -9.37
C GLU A 128 3.63 16.88 -9.75
N PRO A 129 2.80 16.39 -8.82
CA PRO A 129 1.67 15.55 -9.16
C PRO A 129 0.69 16.31 -10.07
N VAL A 130 0.02 15.58 -10.98
CA VAL A 130 -1.05 16.15 -11.79
C VAL A 130 -2.30 16.29 -10.93
N GLU A 131 -2.64 17.52 -10.56
CA GLU A 131 -3.87 17.84 -9.83
C GLU A 131 -4.98 18.20 -10.82
N GLU A 132 -6.11 17.48 -10.73
CA GLU A 132 -7.30 17.70 -11.56
C GLU A 132 -8.53 17.76 -10.64
N GLU A 133 -9.44 18.70 -10.90
CA GLU A 133 -10.66 18.85 -10.11
C GLU A 133 -11.51 17.57 -10.19
N GLY A 134 -11.96 17.08 -9.03
CA GLY A 134 -12.71 15.82 -8.91
C GLY A 134 -11.84 14.56 -8.84
N TYR A 135 -10.53 14.69 -8.85
CA TYR A 135 -9.59 13.59 -8.66
C TYR A 135 -8.83 13.68 -7.31
N PRO A 136 -8.45 12.54 -6.70
CA PRO A 136 -8.64 11.17 -7.16
C PRO A 136 -10.12 10.76 -7.14
N LEU A 137 -10.55 10.02 -8.15
CA LEU A 137 -11.92 9.54 -8.30
C LEU A 137 -12.01 8.09 -7.85
N TYR A 138 -12.72 7.84 -6.76
CA TYR A 138 -13.07 6.51 -6.30
C TYR A 138 -14.39 6.08 -6.92
N SER A 139 -14.46 4.86 -7.45
CA SER A 139 -15.69 4.32 -8.04
C SER A 139 -16.02 2.94 -7.49
N ILE A 140 -17.24 2.79 -6.99
CA ILE A 140 -17.81 1.55 -6.50
C ILE A 140 -18.66 0.97 -7.62
N ILE A 141 -18.26 -0.17 -8.15
CA ILE A 141 -18.96 -0.90 -9.21
C ILE A 141 -19.57 -2.14 -8.58
N SER A 142 -20.89 -2.25 -8.57
CA SER A 142 -21.60 -3.40 -7.99
C SER A 142 -22.44 -4.13 -9.03
N GLU A 143 -22.48 -5.47 -8.89
CA GLU A 143 -23.34 -6.36 -9.68
C GLU A 143 -24.52 -6.79 -8.78
N LEU A 144 -25.73 -6.37 -9.16
CA LEU A 144 -26.93 -6.50 -8.33
C LEU A 144 -27.33 -7.96 -8.07
N LEU A 145 -27.14 -8.86 -9.04
CA LEU A 145 -27.48 -10.29 -8.94
C LEU A 145 -26.55 -11.13 -9.85
N PRO A 146 -26.30 -12.41 -9.53
CA PRO A 146 -25.44 -13.30 -10.34
C PRO A 146 -25.94 -13.55 -11.78
N PHE A 147 -27.18 -13.14 -12.10
CA PHE A 147 -27.79 -13.25 -13.42
C PHE A 147 -28.15 -11.90 -14.06
N SER A 148 -27.84 -10.78 -13.39
CA SER A 148 -28.13 -9.43 -13.90
C SER A 148 -26.88 -8.78 -14.46
N THR A 149 -27.03 -8.12 -15.61
CA THR A 149 -25.97 -7.29 -16.24
C THR A 149 -26.03 -5.83 -15.78
N GLU A 150 -27.00 -5.44 -14.95
CA GLU A 150 -27.11 -4.08 -14.45
C GLU A 150 -26.01 -3.79 -13.42
N GLN A 151 -25.08 -2.92 -13.81
CA GLN A 151 -24.01 -2.43 -12.95
C GLN A 151 -24.40 -1.07 -12.38
N LYS A 152 -24.34 -0.94 -11.06
CA LYS A 152 -24.46 0.35 -10.40
C LYS A 152 -23.07 0.89 -10.14
N VAL A 153 -22.82 2.12 -10.61
CA VAL A 153 -21.59 2.85 -10.34
C VAL A 153 -21.91 4.04 -9.45
N VAL A 154 -21.25 4.12 -8.29
CA VAL A 154 -21.28 5.28 -7.41
C VAL A 154 -19.85 5.78 -7.27
N SER A 155 -19.64 7.09 -7.44
CA SER A 155 -18.30 7.67 -7.38
C SER A 155 -18.22 8.81 -6.37
N THR A 156 -17.05 8.98 -5.78
CA THR A 156 -16.73 10.04 -4.82
C THR A 156 -15.23 10.37 -4.92
N SER A 157 -14.84 11.58 -4.53
CA SER A 157 -13.42 11.96 -4.40
C SER A 157 -12.87 11.75 -2.99
N ASP A 158 -13.73 11.44 -2.02
CA ASP A 158 -13.33 11.19 -0.63
C ASP A 158 -13.11 9.69 -0.38
N LYS A 159 -11.94 9.34 0.15
CA LYS A 159 -11.54 7.96 0.40
C LYS A 159 -12.35 7.29 1.51
N ALA A 160 -12.66 8.00 2.59
CA ALA A 160 -13.41 7.46 3.72
C ALA A 160 -14.86 7.20 3.32
N ASP A 161 -15.45 8.11 2.54
CA ASP A 161 -16.78 7.91 1.95
C ASP A 161 -16.78 6.74 0.98
N ALA A 162 -15.75 6.60 0.15
CA ALA A 162 -15.61 5.48 -0.79
C ALA A 162 -15.57 4.13 -0.06
N ASP A 163 -14.82 4.06 1.04
CA ASP A 163 -14.75 2.87 1.89
C ASP A 163 -16.11 2.56 2.54
N ALA A 164 -16.81 3.56 3.09
CA ALA A 164 -18.14 3.38 3.66
C ALA A 164 -19.18 2.92 2.62
N LEU A 165 -19.13 3.48 1.40
CA LEU A 165 -19.98 3.07 0.29
C LEU A 165 -19.68 1.66 -0.18
N PHE A 166 -18.41 1.26 -0.21
CA PHE A 166 -18.01 -0.11 -0.54
C PHE A 166 -18.56 -1.12 0.47
N GLU A 167 -18.38 -0.89 1.78
CA GLU A 167 -18.89 -1.77 2.83
C GLU A 167 -20.43 -1.86 2.83
N LYS A 168 -21.11 -0.78 2.45
CA LYS A 168 -22.56 -0.81 2.24
C LYS A 168 -22.92 -1.68 1.03
N ALA A 169 -22.24 -1.47 -0.10
CA ALA A 169 -22.51 -2.21 -1.33
C ALA A 169 -22.26 -3.72 -1.17
N CYS A 170 -21.26 -4.13 -0.39
CA CYS A 170 -20.98 -5.55 -0.11
C CYS A 170 -22.13 -6.27 0.62
N ARG A 171 -23.03 -5.56 1.31
CA ARG A 171 -24.20 -6.19 1.95
C ARG A 171 -25.35 -6.47 0.99
N ASP A 172 -25.45 -5.66 -0.05
CA ASP A 172 -26.64 -5.58 -0.90
C ASP A 172 -26.45 -6.22 -2.29
N ASN A 173 -25.24 -6.68 -2.63
CA ASN A 173 -24.87 -7.12 -3.98
C ASN A 173 -24.18 -8.50 -3.97
N SER A 174 -24.02 -9.13 -5.13
CA SER A 174 -23.30 -10.41 -5.26
C SER A 174 -21.80 -10.23 -5.51
N ALA A 175 -21.43 -9.13 -6.15
CA ALA A 175 -20.03 -8.75 -6.35
C ALA A 175 -19.88 -7.23 -6.34
N VAL A 176 -18.78 -6.76 -5.75
CA VAL A 176 -18.46 -5.32 -5.63
C VAL A 176 -16.97 -5.11 -5.87
N LYS A 177 -16.64 -4.05 -6.62
CA LYS A 177 -15.28 -3.59 -6.86
C LYS A 177 -15.18 -2.11 -6.47
N LEU A 178 -14.15 -1.77 -5.70
CA LEU A 178 -13.73 -0.39 -5.48
C LEU A 178 -12.53 -0.12 -6.37
N THR A 179 -12.61 0.89 -7.22
CA THR A 179 -11.50 1.37 -8.04
C THR A 179 -11.11 2.79 -7.68
N VAL A 180 -9.87 3.17 -7.99
CA VAL A 180 -9.36 4.55 -7.90
C VAL A 180 -8.75 4.94 -9.24
N GLN A 181 -8.97 6.19 -9.62
CA GLN A 181 -8.33 6.84 -10.74
C GLN A 181 -7.73 8.17 -10.23
N THR A 182 -6.44 8.41 -10.45
CA THR A 182 -5.74 9.58 -9.87
C THR A 182 -5.83 10.84 -10.73
N SER A 183 -6.12 10.70 -12.02
CA SER A 183 -6.32 11.77 -13.01
C SER A 183 -7.20 11.22 -14.14
N SER A 184 -7.86 12.09 -14.91
CA SER A 184 -8.62 11.70 -16.10
C SER A 184 -7.83 10.88 -17.12
N LYS A 185 -6.51 11.01 -17.14
CA LYS A 185 -5.60 10.28 -18.05
C LYS A 185 -5.00 9.03 -17.42
N ALA A 186 -5.09 8.88 -16.10
CA ALA A 186 -4.57 7.71 -15.41
C ALA A 186 -5.51 6.51 -15.59
N SER A 187 -4.96 5.30 -15.63
CA SER A 187 -5.76 4.08 -15.68
C SER A 187 -6.37 3.80 -14.30
N PRO A 188 -7.66 3.39 -14.23
CA PRO A 188 -8.26 3.01 -12.97
C PRO A 188 -7.61 1.72 -12.41
N ALA A 189 -7.27 1.74 -11.13
CA ALA A 189 -6.73 0.61 -10.39
C ALA A 189 -7.79 0.04 -9.43
N ILE A 190 -7.85 -1.29 -9.30
CA ILE A 190 -8.79 -1.96 -8.38
C ILE A 190 -8.19 -1.95 -6.98
N LEU A 191 -8.80 -1.23 -6.04
CA LEU A 191 -8.36 -1.16 -4.65
C LEU A 191 -8.85 -2.35 -3.82
N LYS A 192 -10.14 -2.67 -3.95
CA LYS A 192 -10.80 -3.75 -3.21
C LYS A 192 -11.73 -4.51 -4.13
N LYS A 193 -11.86 -5.81 -3.88
CA LYS A 193 -12.83 -6.68 -4.55
C LYS A 193 -13.50 -7.56 -3.52
N TRP A 194 -14.80 -7.70 -3.63
CA TRP A 194 -15.61 -8.59 -2.82
C TRP A 194 -16.60 -9.34 -3.71
N SER A 195 -16.85 -10.61 -3.39
CA SER A 195 -17.80 -11.48 -4.09
C SER A 195 -18.23 -12.63 -3.16
N LEU A 196 -19.50 -13.02 -3.22
CA LEU A 196 -20.08 -14.17 -2.51
C LEU A 196 -19.72 -15.52 -3.15
#